data_AF-I0FD00-F1
#
_entry.id   AF-I0FD00-F1
#
_cell.length_a   1.000
_cell.length_b   1.000
_cell.length_c   1.000
_cell.angle_alpha   90.00
_cell.angle_beta   90.00
_cell.angle_gamma   90.00
#
_symmetry.space_group_name_H-M   'P 1'
#
loop_
_entity.id
_entity.type
_entity.pdbx_description
1 polymer ?
#
loop_
_entity_poly.entity_id
_entity_poly.type
_entity_poly.pdbx_seq_one_letter_code
_entity_poly.pdbx_strand_id
1 'polypeptide(L)'
;MENNDKFLDIDSYIGNVLTELETFDNRSRQVYASLSKSIPRLIEKLSKDIKDLSFNIGFISDIDVDNDYSLNNFISKVIRVLNDFVSYFNSSTEILESQFSIIRDKVKDIEILEDVIEKMKKSSIDMEIMSINTLTVAMRAGRAGGAFSYITNEIKTLTQSMIKQADQLTSKGRDIKVGLDRAKEQVLENNTAENKILEEFKEDLIKNIDEFAGSIGEVIAFYDNVLKMLNEFKFKFVNAVSYLQFQDRLTQSLHHLNVMYSSIDVFKFRDTSDIQKLKVLSVFTDSSKMIIKDVISKLDENCMAFEEFIDTSISSIQVINDLKSDNSSYVDISKSVESCSIILLNLLRRIDDVEKNNSNFLNLYYEQIKLVKSLELMFSNISAISSRFQNINIASKIEVVKRIELEDMEGNISEMSKIINNIDLNITKGREFLSQIIFFFEKVVKDCDNRFYIEKNYFNKFKKLFIEIKSNIFEIKRIAIDHVLSYEMFPVNFLEIFEEVKIDIHSIKALRENLINIEKILIDIENDINSNLDSELLKHDLKCIEVEDKEFIRRIANRFTLFVHKKYLLSLIEDEKDVHSFDEGSVILF
;
A
#
# COMPACT_ATOMS: atom_id res chain seq x y z
N MET A 1 86.34 -23.36 51.69
CA MET A 1 85.73 -23.26 50.35
C MET A 1 84.31 -23.77 50.52
N GLU A 2 83.36 -22.87 50.36
CA GLU A 2 81.96 -23.02 50.77
C GLU A 2 81.22 -24.04 49.89
N ASN A 3 80.60 -25.03 50.53
CA ASN A 3 79.55 -25.85 49.94
C ASN A 3 78.32 -24.95 49.69
N ASN A 4 78.13 -24.53 48.44
CA ASN A 4 76.83 -24.09 47.96
C ASN A 4 76.13 -25.29 47.29
N ASP A 5 75.67 -26.24 48.11
CA ASP A 5 74.62 -27.18 47.70
C ASP A 5 73.30 -26.39 47.64
N LYS A 6 73.08 -25.66 46.54
CA LYS A 6 71.72 -25.27 46.15
C LYS A 6 71.11 -26.47 45.44
N PHE A 7 70.54 -27.39 46.22
CA PHE A 7 69.62 -28.38 45.66
C PHE A 7 68.47 -27.61 44.99
N LEU A 8 68.15 -27.95 43.75
CA LEU A 8 67.07 -27.34 42.98
C LEU A 8 65.74 -27.55 43.72
N ASP A 9 65.02 -26.47 44.04
CA ASP A 9 63.68 -26.57 44.66
C ASP A 9 62.64 -26.88 43.57
N ILE A 10 62.58 -28.16 43.21
CA ILE A 10 61.69 -28.72 42.19
C ILE A 10 60.22 -28.39 42.53
N ASP A 11 59.86 -28.37 43.81
CA ASP A 11 58.50 -28.08 44.28
C ASP A 11 58.13 -26.62 44.02
N SER A 12 59.08 -25.68 44.16
CA SER A 12 58.87 -24.28 43.81
C SER A 12 58.66 -24.06 42.30
N TYR A 13 59.37 -24.78 41.44
CA TYR A 13 59.19 -24.67 39.98
C TYR A 13 57.83 -25.23 39.53
N ILE A 14 57.44 -26.39 40.06
CA ILE A 14 56.14 -27.01 39.79
C ILE A 14 55.01 -26.13 40.29
N GLY A 15 55.13 -25.58 41.51
CA GLY A 15 54.13 -24.67 42.10
C GLY A 15 53.92 -23.39 41.29
N ASN A 16 54.99 -22.78 40.78
CA ASN A 16 54.91 -21.58 39.95
C ASN A 16 54.20 -21.86 38.61
N VAL A 17 54.54 -22.96 37.92
CA VAL A 17 53.90 -23.34 36.64
C VAL A 17 52.41 -23.66 36.84
N LEU A 18 52.06 -24.41 37.89
CA LEU A 18 50.67 -24.75 38.18
C LEU A 18 49.81 -23.51 38.51
N THR A 19 50.36 -22.55 39.27
CA THR A 19 49.64 -21.31 39.64
C THR A 19 49.35 -20.42 38.42
N GLU A 20 50.32 -20.27 37.52
CA GLU A 20 50.14 -19.50 36.29
C GLU A 20 49.18 -20.19 35.31
N LEU A 21 49.24 -21.53 35.19
CA LEU A 21 48.30 -22.31 34.39
C LEU A 21 46.87 -22.23 34.93
N GLU A 22 46.68 -22.26 36.26
CA GLU A 22 45.36 -22.12 36.90
C GLU A 22 44.79 -20.71 36.70
N THR A 23 45.62 -19.68 36.82
CA THR A 23 45.23 -18.28 36.56
C THR A 23 44.82 -18.09 35.10
N PHE A 24 45.58 -18.68 34.18
CA PHE A 24 45.25 -18.67 32.75
C PHE A 24 43.93 -19.42 32.46
N ASP A 25 43.76 -20.63 33.00
CA ASP A 25 42.54 -21.44 32.84
C ASP A 25 41.30 -20.66 33.30
N ASN A 26 41.34 -20.09 34.51
CA ASN A 26 40.24 -19.31 35.06
C ASN A 26 39.87 -18.10 34.20
N ARG A 27 40.89 -17.34 33.75
CA ARG A 27 40.66 -16.16 32.89
C ARG A 27 40.13 -16.56 31.52
N SER A 28 40.63 -17.64 30.94
CA SER A 28 40.17 -18.15 29.66
C SER A 28 38.71 -18.61 29.74
N ARG A 29 38.33 -19.37 30.77
CA ARG A 29 36.94 -19.80 31.01
C ARG A 29 36.00 -18.62 31.16
N GLN A 30 36.42 -17.56 31.85
CA GLN A 30 35.60 -16.36 32.02
C GLN A 30 35.31 -15.68 30.67
N VAL A 31 36.34 -15.47 29.83
CA VAL A 31 36.19 -14.83 28.51
C VAL A 31 35.31 -15.66 27.58
N TYR A 32 35.59 -16.96 27.43
CA TYR A 32 34.78 -17.82 26.56
C TYR A 32 33.36 -18.03 27.08
N ALA A 33 33.16 -18.07 28.40
CA ALA A 33 31.82 -18.12 28.99
C ALA A 33 31.01 -16.85 28.72
N SER A 34 31.65 -15.68 28.75
CA SER A 34 31.01 -14.40 28.38
C SER A 34 30.59 -14.42 26.91
N LEU A 35 31.51 -14.77 26.00
CA LEU A 35 31.22 -14.89 24.56
C LEU A 35 30.11 -15.91 24.25
N SER A 36 30.10 -17.05 24.96
CA SER A 36 29.06 -18.09 24.82
C SER A 36 27.67 -17.62 25.21
N LYS A 37 27.55 -16.54 25.99
CA LYS A 37 26.27 -15.91 26.34
C LYS A 37 25.95 -14.75 25.41
N SER A 38 26.93 -13.91 25.08
CA SER A 38 26.70 -12.68 24.31
C SER A 38 26.43 -12.94 22.83
N ILE A 39 27.17 -13.86 22.18
CA ILE A 39 26.97 -14.18 20.76
C ILE A 39 25.55 -14.75 20.49
N PRO A 40 25.04 -15.75 21.23
CA PRO A 40 23.67 -16.23 21.04
C PRO A 40 22.59 -15.18 21.30
N ARG A 41 22.79 -14.29 22.27
CA ARG A 41 21.85 -13.17 22.54
C ARG A 41 21.77 -12.19 21.36
N LEU A 42 22.89 -11.94 20.68
CA LEU A 42 22.91 -11.14 19.45
C LEU A 42 22.16 -11.86 18.31
N ILE A 43 22.35 -13.17 18.15
CA ILE A 43 21.62 -13.99 17.17
C ILE A 43 20.11 -13.95 17.43
N GLU A 44 19.68 -14.08 18.69
CA GLU A 44 18.27 -14.03 19.08
C GLU A 44 17.64 -12.67 18.75
N LYS A 45 18.33 -11.57 19.10
CA LYS A 45 17.88 -10.21 18.74
C LYS A 45 17.79 -10.01 17.23
N LEU A 46 18.82 -10.37 16.48
CA LEU A 46 18.80 -10.26 15.01
C LEU A 46 17.68 -11.10 14.41
N SER A 47 17.44 -12.30 14.93
CA SER A 47 16.37 -13.17 14.45
C SER A 47 14.99 -12.56 14.71
N LYS A 48 14.81 -11.90 15.85
CA LYS A 48 13.61 -11.13 16.14
C LYS A 48 13.46 -9.95 15.18
N ASP A 49 14.51 -9.15 14.99
CA ASP A 49 14.48 -7.99 14.09
C ASP A 49 14.16 -8.38 12.64
N ILE A 50 14.77 -9.45 12.14
CA ILE A 50 14.49 -10.00 10.81
C ILE A 50 13.03 -10.43 10.70
N LYS A 51 12.48 -11.07 11.74
CA LYS A 51 11.10 -11.55 11.74
C LYS A 51 10.11 -10.40 11.79
N ASP A 52 10.33 -9.42 12.66
CA ASP A 52 9.45 -8.26 12.85
C ASP A 52 9.44 -7.40 11.58
N LEU A 53 10.61 -7.14 10.98
CA LEU A 53 10.70 -6.42 9.71
C LEU A 53 10.06 -7.21 8.55
N SER A 54 10.33 -8.52 8.45
CA SER A 54 9.72 -9.36 7.41
C SER A 54 8.20 -9.41 7.54
N PHE A 55 7.66 -9.43 8.76
CA PHE A 55 6.22 -9.32 9.00
C PHE A 55 5.66 -7.97 8.55
N ASN A 56 6.33 -6.86 8.88
CA ASN A 56 5.87 -5.53 8.49
C ASN A 56 5.91 -5.33 6.96
N ILE A 57 6.93 -5.84 6.27
CA ILE A 57 6.98 -5.81 4.80
C ILE A 57 5.87 -6.69 4.22
N GLY A 58 5.71 -7.92 4.70
CA GLY A 58 4.67 -8.84 4.27
C GLY A 58 3.26 -8.30 4.49
N PHE A 59 3.03 -7.53 5.55
CA PHE A 59 1.74 -6.90 5.81
C PHE A 59 1.36 -5.86 4.73
N ILE A 60 2.34 -5.19 4.12
CA ILE A 60 2.14 -4.22 3.04
C ILE A 60 2.12 -4.91 1.65
N SER A 61 2.98 -5.90 1.45
CA SER A 61 3.22 -6.54 0.14
C SER A 61 2.29 -7.73 -0.15
N ASP A 62 1.95 -8.52 0.86
CA ASP A 62 1.46 -9.88 0.68
C ASP A 62 -0.08 -10.02 0.75
N ILE A 63 -0.51 -11.12 0.14
CA ILE A 63 -1.83 -11.43 -0.42
C ILE A 63 -2.66 -12.18 0.62
N ASP A 64 -2.84 -11.63 1.83
CA ASP A 64 -3.89 -12.16 2.70
C ASP A 64 -5.24 -11.69 2.15
N VAL A 65 -6.09 -12.64 1.76
CA VAL A 65 -7.34 -12.41 0.99
C VAL A 65 -8.31 -11.48 1.75
N ASP A 66 -8.12 -11.31 3.05
CA ASP A 66 -8.94 -10.48 3.93
C ASP A 66 -8.28 -9.15 4.35
N ASN A 67 -7.05 -8.82 3.90
CA ASN A 67 -6.42 -7.54 4.21
C ASN A 67 -6.74 -6.48 3.14
N ASP A 68 -7.74 -5.64 3.41
CA ASP A 68 -8.13 -4.48 2.59
C ASP A 68 -7.00 -3.43 2.42
N TYR A 69 -5.94 -3.52 3.24
CA TYR A 69 -4.77 -2.63 3.22
C TYR A 69 -3.58 -3.20 2.43
N SER A 70 -3.67 -4.43 1.91
CA SER A 70 -2.70 -4.95 0.95
C SER A 70 -2.68 -4.08 -0.30
N LEU A 71 -1.49 -3.71 -0.78
CA LEU A 71 -1.34 -2.83 -1.94
C LEU A 71 -2.05 -3.38 -3.19
N ASN A 72 -1.96 -4.69 -3.43
CA ASN A 72 -2.59 -5.34 -4.59
C ASN A 72 -4.13 -5.37 -4.49
N ASN A 73 -4.66 -5.66 -3.29
CA ASN A 73 -6.09 -5.62 -3.04
C ASN A 73 -6.64 -4.20 -3.17
N PHE A 74 -5.91 -3.22 -2.63
CA PHE A 74 -6.23 -1.81 -2.74
C PHE A 74 -6.30 -1.36 -4.22
N ILE A 75 -5.26 -1.62 -5.02
CA ILE A 75 -5.24 -1.26 -6.45
C ILE A 75 -6.41 -1.91 -7.18
N SER A 76 -6.63 -3.21 -6.97
CA SER A 76 -7.73 -3.96 -7.61
C SER A 76 -9.10 -3.40 -7.23
N LYS A 77 -9.29 -3.03 -5.96
CA LYS A 77 -10.52 -2.41 -5.45
C LYS A 77 -10.76 -1.06 -6.11
N VAL A 78 -9.73 -0.21 -6.22
CA VAL A 78 -9.88 1.11 -6.86
C VAL A 78 -10.18 0.98 -8.35
N ILE A 79 -9.45 0.12 -9.07
CA ILE A 79 -9.70 -0.11 -10.51
C ILE A 79 -11.13 -0.60 -10.75
N ARG A 80 -11.61 -1.56 -9.93
CA ARG A 80 -12.99 -2.06 -10.02
C ARG A 80 -14.00 -0.94 -9.78
N VAL A 81 -13.85 -0.19 -8.69
CA VAL A 81 -14.76 0.92 -8.35
C VAL A 81 -14.78 1.96 -9.47
N LEU A 82 -13.62 2.33 -10.03
CA LEU A 82 -13.56 3.30 -11.13
C LEU A 82 -14.22 2.79 -12.42
N ASN A 83 -14.01 1.52 -12.77
CA ASN A 83 -14.65 0.91 -13.93
C ASN A 83 -16.18 0.86 -13.76
N ASP A 84 -16.66 0.47 -12.58
CA ASP A 84 -18.09 0.46 -12.25
C ASP A 84 -18.69 1.87 -12.30
N PHE A 85 -17.94 2.87 -11.82
CA PHE A 85 -18.36 4.27 -11.86
C PHE A 85 -18.52 4.79 -13.30
N VAL A 86 -17.50 4.61 -14.13
CA VAL A 86 -17.50 5.07 -15.52
C VAL A 86 -18.54 4.31 -16.35
N SER A 87 -18.66 3.00 -16.15
CA SER A 87 -19.67 2.18 -16.84
C SER A 87 -21.09 2.66 -16.51
N TYR A 88 -21.37 2.91 -15.23
CA TYR A 88 -22.65 3.48 -14.82
C TYR A 88 -22.88 4.83 -15.48
N PHE A 89 -21.91 5.74 -15.42
CA PHE A 89 -22.07 7.09 -15.96
C PHE A 89 -22.34 7.08 -17.48
N ASN A 90 -21.61 6.26 -18.24
CA ASN A 90 -21.85 6.09 -19.68
C ASN A 90 -23.26 5.57 -19.97
N SER A 91 -23.71 4.52 -19.26
CA SER A 91 -25.08 4.01 -19.40
C SER A 91 -26.14 5.05 -19.00
N SER A 92 -25.83 5.87 -17.99
CA SER A 92 -26.69 6.94 -17.49
C SER A 92 -26.90 8.01 -18.56
N THR A 93 -25.82 8.38 -19.27
CA THR A 93 -25.84 9.36 -20.35
C THR A 93 -26.63 8.87 -21.57
N GLU A 94 -26.46 7.60 -21.99
CA GLU A 94 -27.23 7.01 -23.09
C GLU A 94 -28.75 7.03 -22.81
N ILE A 95 -29.15 6.72 -21.58
CA ILE A 95 -30.55 6.78 -21.17
C ILE A 95 -31.07 8.22 -21.25
N LEU A 96 -30.29 9.22 -20.80
CA LEU A 96 -30.68 10.63 -20.91
C LEU A 96 -30.85 11.07 -22.36
N GLU A 97 -29.93 10.69 -23.25
CA GLU A 97 -30.04 10.99 -24.68
C GLU A 97 -31.33 10.42 -25.30
N SER A 98 -31.71 9.21 -24.92
CA SER A 98 -32.97 8.60 -25.38
C SER A 98 -34.20 9.41 -24.94
N GLN A 99 -34.22 9.90 -23.70
CA GLN A 99 -35.29 10.75 -23.17
C GLN A 99 -35.32 12.10 -23.89
N PHE A 100 -34.17 12.67 -24.21
CA PHE A 100 -34.08 13.89 -25.02
C PHE A 100 -34.60 13.71 -26.43
N SER A 101 -34.38 12.55 -27.05
CA SER A 101 -34.96 12.26 -28.36
C SER A 101 -36.49 12.28 -28.31
N ILE A 102 -37.09 11.72 -27.25
CA ILE A 102 -38.55 11.73 -27.06
C ILE A 102 -39.07 13.17 -26.91
N ILE A 103 -38.40 13.99 -26.10
CA ILE A 103 -38.76 15.41 -25.94
C ILE A 103 -38.66 16.16 -27.26
N ARG A 104 -37.60 15.92 -28.04
CA ARG A 104 -37.39 16.56 -29.36
C ARG A 104 -38.56 16.30 -30.30
N ASP A 105 -39.05 15.07 -30.36
CA ASP A 105 -40.19 14.74 -31.21
C ASP A 105 -41.47 15.44 -30.72
N LYS A 106 -41.61 15.66 -29.41
CA LYS A 106 -42.71 16.45 -28.83
C LYS A 106 -42.58 17.97 -28.96
N VAL A 107 -41.38 18.49 -29.21
CA VAL A 107 -41.19 19.89 -29.59
C VAL A 107 -41.66 20.13 -31.03
N LYS A 108 -41.40 19.20 -31.96
CA LYS A 108 -41.92 19.30 -33.35
C LYS A 108 -43.45 19.32 -33.37
N ASP A 109 -44.06 18.58 -32.46
CA ASP A 109 -45.50 18.60 -32.24
C ASP A 109 -46.00 20.06 -31.98
N ILE A 110 -45.27 20.90 -31.23
CA ILE A 110 -45.64 22.32 -31.01
C ILE A 110 -45.68 23.13 -32.32
N GLU A 111 -44.90 22.78 -33.34
CA GLU A 111 -44.96 23.42 -34.67
C GLU A 111 -46.29 23.12 -35.38
N ILE A 112 -46.83 21.91 -35.18
CA ILE A 112 -48.16 21.54 -35.69
C ILE A 112 -49.25 22.37 -35.00
N LEU A 113 -49.05 22.72 -33.73
CA LEU A 113 -49.96 23.61 -33.00
C LEU A 113 -49.99 25.02 -33.61
N GLU A 114 -48.85 25.54 -34.08
CA GLU A 114 -48.78 26.85 -34.76
C GLU A 114 -49.65 26.86 -36.04
N ASP A 115 -49.61 25.79 -36.84
CA ASP A 115 -50.47 25.65 -38.04
C ASP A 115 -51.97 25.60 -37.69
N VAL A 116 -52.33 24.93 -36.59
CA VAL A 116 -53.72 24.91 -36.08
C VAL A 116 -54.17 26.31 -35.66
N ILE A 117 -53.31 27.07 -34.97
CA ILE A 117 -53.59 28.45 -34.54
C ILE A 117 -53.74 29.37 -35.75
N GLU A 118 -52.89 29.22 -36.77
CA GLU A 118 -52.92 30.03 -37.98
C GLU A 118 -54.19 29.78 -38.82
N LYS A 119 -54.60 28.52 -38.95
CA LYS A 119 -55.89 28.15 -39.58
C LYS A 119 -57.09 28.76 -38.83
N MET A 120 -57.04 28.78 -37.50
CA MET A 120 -58.08 29.40 -36.68
C MET A 120 -58.11 30.92 -36.85
N LYS A 121 -56.93 31.58 -36.92
CA LYS A 121 -56.82 33.01 -37.19
C LYS A 121 -57.38 33.37 -38.57
N LYS A 122 -57.03 32.59 -39.60
CA LYS A 122 -57.59 32.75 -40.95
C LYS A 122 -59.11 32.61 -40.95
N SER A 123 -59.63 31.56 -40.30
CA SER A 123 -61.08 31.35 -40.16
C SER A 123 -61.77 32.52 -39.43
N SER A 124 -61.10 33.15 -38.46
CA SER A 124 -61.64 34.34 -37.76
C SER A 124 -61.73 35.55 -38.69
N ILE A 125 -60.74 35.75 -39.56
CA ILE A 125 -60.74 36.83 -40.56
C ILE A 125 -61.84 36.57 -41.60
N ASP A 126 -61.98 35.34 -42.06
CA ASP A 126 -63.03 34.93 -43.00
C ASP A 126 -64.43 35.17 -42.38
N MET A 127 -64.59 34.91 -41.07
CA MET A 127 -65.82 35.21 -40.32
C MET A 127 -66.12 36.71 -40.28
N GLU A 128 -65.10 37.55 -40.08
CA GLU A 128 -65.26 39.02 -40.08
C GLU A 128 -65.70 39.51 -41.47
N ILE A 129 -65.03 39.07 -42.54
CA ILE A 129 -65.39 39.40 -43.92
C ILE A 129 -66.83 38.96 -44.22
N MET A 130 -67.19 37.74 -43.84
CA MET A 130 -68.54 37.21 -44.04
C MET A 130 -69.59 38.04 -43.29
N SER A 131 -69.27 38.52 -42.08
CA SER A 131 -70.15 39.40 -41.29
C SER A 131 -70.37 40.77 -41.90
N ILE A 132 -69.36 41.31 -42.59
CA ILE A 132 -69.46 42.59 -43.32
C ILE A 132 -70.28 42.40 -44.60
N ASN A 133 -70.08 41.31 -45.32
CA ASN A 133 -70.89 40.96 -46.50
C ASN A 133 -72.36 40.76 -46.12
N THR A 134 -72.60 40.06 -45.01
CA THR A 134 -73.93 39.88 -44.43
C THR A 134 -74.54 41.22 -44.05
N LEU A 135 -73.81 42.11 -43.36
CA LEU A 135 -74.30 43.46 -43.06
C LEU A 135 -74.68 44.25 -44.31
N THR A 136 -73.89 44.15 -45.37
CA THR A 136 -74.13 44.84 -46.65
C THR A 136 -75.45 44.39 -47.28
N VAL A 137 -75.75 43.09 -47.27
CA VAL A 137 -77.03 42.54 -47.73
C VAL A 137 -78.17 42.98 -46.80
N ALA A 138 -77.94 42.98 -45.48
CA ALA A 138 -78.93 43.43 -44.49
C ALA A 138 -79.32 44.90 -44.69
N MET A 139 -78.33 45.76 -44.97
CA MET A 139 -78.55 47.18 -45.24
C MET A 139 -79.39 47.41 -46.50
N ARG A 140 -79.26 46.56 -47.52
CA ARG A 140 -80.11 46.60 -48.72
C ARG A 140 -81.57 46.24 -48.41
N ALA A 141 -81.81 45.38 -47.41
CA ALA A 141 -83.15 45.04 -46.92
C ALA A 141 -83.77 46.12 -45.99
N GLY A 142 -83.09 47.26 -45.77
CA GLY A 142 -83.65 48.42 -45.07
C GLY A 142 -83.92 48.17 -43.58
N ARG A 143 -85.12 48.52 -43.09
CA ARG A 143 -85.48 48.34 -41.67
C ARG A 143 -85.49 46.88 -41.22
N ALA A 144 -85.64 45.92 -42.14
CA ALA A 144 -85.62 44.50 -41.82
C ALA A 144 -84.24 44.02 -41.36
N GLY A 145 -83.15 44.61 -41.86
CA GLY A 145 -81.77 44.24 -41.54
C GLY A 145 -81.13 45.00 -40.36
N GLY A 146 -81.86 45.84 -39.64
CA GLY A 146 -81.30 46.67 -38.56
C GLY A 146 -80.62 45.87 -37.42
N ALA A 147 -81.10 44.67 -37.13
CA ALA A 147 -80.50 43.77 -36.13
C ALA A 147 -79.09 43.28 -36.53
N PHE A 148 -78.82 43.18 -37.84
CA PHE A 148 -77.53 42.70 -38.35
C PHE A 148 -76.38 43.68 -38.11
N SER A 149 -76.65 44.97 -37.90
CA SER A 149 -75.61 45.93 -37.49
C SER A 149 -75.02 45.58 -36.12
N TYR A 150 -75.88 45.22 -35.17
CA TYR A 150 -75.46 44.78 -33.84
C TYR A 150 -74.76 43.42 -33.88
N ILE A 151 -75.30 42.46 -34.65
CA ILE A 151 -74.71 41.13 -34.85
C ILE A 151 -73.31 41.23 -35.46
N THR A 152 -73.13 42.03 -36.52
CA THR A 152 -71.84 42.22 -37.17
C THR A 152 -70.84 42.93 -36.27
N ASN A 153 -71.27 43.90 -35.46
CA ASN A 153 -70.39 44.55 -34.49
C ASN A 153 -69.94 43.59 -33.37
N GLU A 154 -70.83 42.71 -32.93
CA GLU A 154 -70.49 41.66 -31.96
C GLU A 154 -69.54 40.61 -32.58
N ILE A 155 -69.80 40.16 -33.82
CA ILE A 155 -68.90 39.25 -34.56
C ILE A 155 -67.52 39.88 -34.68
N LYS A 156 -67.43 41.16 -35.07
CA LYS A 156 -66.16 41.89 -35.16
C LYS A 156 -65.42 41.95 -33.83
N THR A 157 -66.13 42.18 -32.73
CA THR A 157 -65.53 42.19 -31.39
C THR A 157 -64.98 40.80 -31.03
N LEU A 158 -65.71 39.74 -31.36
CA LEU A 158 -65.28 38.36 -31.12
C LEU A 158 -64.12 37.93 -32.02
N THR A 159 -64.10 38.31 -33.30
CA THR A 159 -63.00 37.98 -34.22
C THR A 159 -61.71 38.67 -33.79
N GLN A 160 -61.78 39.95 -33.40
CA GLN A 160 -60.63 40.66 -32.83
C GLN A 160 -60.11 40.02 -31.54
N SER A 161 -61.01 39.59 -30.65
CA SER A 161 -60.64 38.87 -29.43
C SER A 161 -59.99 37.52 -29.73
N MET A 162 -60.52 36.77 -30.70
CA MET A 162 -59.97 35.49 -31.13
C MET A 162 -58.59 35.66 -31.76
N ILE A 163 -58.40 36.65 -32.65
CA ILE A 163 -57.10 36.97 -33.25
C ILE A 163 -56.08 37.34 -32.17
N LYS A 164 -56.46 38.19 -31.21
CA LYS A 164 -55.57 38.57 -30.10
C LYS A 164 -55.15 37.37 -29.26
N GLN A 165 -56.08 36.47 -28.93
CA GLN A 165 -55.74 35.25 -28.18
C GLN A 165 -54.90 34.28 -29.01
N ALA A 166 -55.16 34.16 -30.31
CA ALA A 166 -54.34 33.37 -31.23
C ALA A 166 -52.89 33.88 -31.28
N ASP A 167 -52.69 35.20 -31.38
CA ASP A 167 -51.34 35.80 -31.38
C ASP A 167 -50.59 35.55 -30.06
N GLN A 168 -51.30 35.62 -28.92
CA GLN A 168 -50.72 35.27 -27.61
C GLN A 168 -50.34 33.78 -27.52
N LEU A 169 -51.16 32.91 -28.11
CA LEU A 169 -50.93 31.48 -28.20
C LEU A 169 -49.69 31.16 -29.03
N THR A 170 -49.54 31.78 -30.20
CA THR A 170 -48.34 31.64 -31.04
C THR A 170 -47.10 32.14 -30.32
N SER A 171 -47.16 33.31 -29.67
CA SER A 171 -46.02 33.84 -28.90
C SER A 171 -45.56 32.88 -27.80
N LYS A 172 -46.51 32.38 -27.00
CA LYS A 172 -46.20 31.44 -25.92
C LYS A 172 -45.72 30.08 -26.44
N GLY A 173 -46.25 29.61 -27.58
CA GLY A 173 -45.76 28.40 -28.25
C GLY A 173 -44.28 28.52 -28.62
N ARG A 174 -43.86 29.67 -29.14
CA ARG A 174 -42.44 29.95 -29.43
C ARG A 174 -41.60 30.03 -28.17
N ASP A 175 -42.09 30.65 -27.11
CA ASP A 175 -41.36 30.72 -25.82
C ASP A 175 -41.09 29.32 -25.26
N ILE A 176 -42.07 28.42 -25.36
CA ILE A 176 -41.91 27.01 -24.93
C ILE A 176 -40.87 26.30 -25.79
N LYS A 177 -40.91 26.49 -27.11
CA LYS A 177 -39.92 25.90 -28.03
C LYS A 177 -38.50 26.34 -27.67
N VAL A 178 -38.28 27.65 -27.55
CA VAL A 178 -36.95 28.21 -27.18
C VAL A 178 -36.52 27.73 -25.79
N GLY A 179 -37.44 27.66 -24.84
CA GLY A 179 -37.17 27.16 -23.49
C GLY A 179 -36.74 25.69 -23.47
N LEU A 180 -37.41 24.84 -24.26
CA LEU A 180 -37.08 23.42 -24.39
C LEU A 180 -35.77 23.19 -25.14
N ASP A 181 -35.51 23.94 -26.21
CA ASP A 181 -34.24 23.87 -26.94
C ASP A 181 -33.06 24.27 -26.06
N ARG A 182 -33.21 25.34 -25.26
CA ARG A 182 -32.18 25.74 -24.28
C ARG A 182 -31.98 24.67 -23.20
N ALA A 183 -33.06 24.12 -22.65
CA ALA A 183 -32.97 23.08 -21.64
C ALA A 183 -32.27 21.81 -22.18
N LYS A 184 -32.46 21.51 -23.48
CA LYS A 184 -31.76 20.45 -24.19
C LYS A 184 -30.27 20.74 -24.35
N GLU A 185 -29.90 21.89 -24.92
CA GLU A 185 -28.50 22.26 -25.16
C GLU A 185 -27.71 22.24 -23.86
N GLN A 186 -28.27 22.84 -22.81
CA GLN A 186 -27.64 22.89 -21.50
C GLN A 186 -27.34 21.50 -20.93
N VAL A 187 -28.21 20.50 -21.14
CA VAL A 187 -27.92 19.15 -20.64
C VAL A 187 -26.98 18.36 -21.53
N LEU A 188 -27.09 18.48 -22.85
CA LEU A 188 -26.15 17.80 -23.74
C LEU A 188 -24.73 18.31 -23.53
N GLU A 189 -24.54 19.62 -23.42
CA GLU A 189 -23.23 20.22 -23.13
C GLU A 189 -22.71 19.81 -21.75
N ASN A 190 -23.55 19.85 -20.72
CA ASN A 190 -23.14 19.46 -19.37
C ASN A 190 -22.76 17.97 -19.31
N ASN A 191 -23.59 17.07 -19.83
CA ASN A 191 -23.30 15.63 -19.77
C ASN A 191 -22.09 15.23 -20.60
N THR A 192 -21.90 15.81 -21.78
CA THR A 192 -20.74 15.49 -22.63
C THR A 192 -19.44 16.01 -22.01
N ALA A 193 -19.45 17.21 -21.46
CA ALA A 193 -18.33 17.76 -20.71
C ALA A 193 -18.06 16.98 -19.41
N GLU A 194 -19.10 16.47 -18.75
CA GLU A 194 -18.98 15.62 -17.57
C GLU A 194 -18.38 14.25 -17.93
N ASN A 195 -18.87 13.56 -18.96
CA ASN A 195 -18.31 12.28 -19.43
C ASN A 195 -16.81 12.38 -19.71
N LYS A 196 -16.40 13.35 -20.54
CA LYS A 196 -15.00 13.48 -20.97
C LYS A 196 -14.07 13.67 -19.77
N ILE A 197 -14.48 14.48 -18.81
CA ILE A 197 -13.61 14.79 -17.68
C ILE A 197 -13.66 13.67 -16.62
N LEU A 198 -14.70 12.85 -16.58
CA LEU A 198 -14.70 11.62 -15.79
C LEU A 198 -13.76 10.55 -16.35
N GLU A 199 -13.64 10.46 -17.68
CA GLU A 199 -12.64 9.61 -18.33
C GLU A 199 -11.21 10.11 -18.06
N GLU A 200 -10.95 11.41 -18.25
CA GLU A 200 -9.66 12.04 -17.90
C GLU A 200 -9.32 11.82 -16.42
N PHE A 201 -10.30 11.99 -15.53
CA PHE A 201 -10.13 11.72 -14.11
C PHE A 201 -9.75 10.26 -13.82
N LYS A 202 -10.39 9.29 -14.49
CA LYS A 202 -10.07 7.88 -14.31
C LYS A 202 -8.61 7.62 -14.65
N GLU A 203 -8.13 8.15 -15.77
CA GLU A 203 -6.73 8.02 -16.19
C GLU A 203 -5.78 8.67 -15.18
N ASP A 204 -6.08 9.91 -14.75
CA ASP A 204 -5.28 10.63 -13.76
C ASP A 204 -5.20 9.88 -12.43
N LEU A 205 -6.33 9.37 -11.93
CA LEU A 205 -6.35 8.64 -10.66
C LEU A 205 -5.61 7.31 -10.76
N ILE A 206 -5.78 6.55 -11.84
CA ILE A 206 -5.04 5.30 -12.07
C ILE A 206 -3.55 5.59 -12.08
N LYS A 207 -3.11 6.61 -12.83
CA LYS A 207 -1.70 7.00 -12.89
C LYS A 207 -1.14 7.38 -11.51
N ASN A 208 -1.87 8.16 -10.72
CA ASN A 208 -1.41 8.55 -9.38
C ASN A 208 -1.39 7.37 -8.40
N ILE A 209 -2.32 6.42 -8.54
CA ILE A 209 -2.32 5.19 -7.76
C ILE A 209 -1.14 4.30 -8.15
N ASP A 210 -0.81 4.22 -9.44
CA ASP A 210 0.38 3.50 -9.91
C ASP A 210 1.67 4.16 -9.40
N GLU A 211 1.75 5.50 -9.39
CA GLU A 211 2.88 6.25 -8.81
C GLU A 211 3.00 6.01 -7.29
N PHE A 212 1.88 6.03 -6.57
CA PHE A 212 1.82 5.70 -5.14
C PHE A 212 2.26 4.25 -4.88
N ALA A 213 1.74 3.30 -5.66
CA ALA A 213 2.09 1.90 -5.57
C ALA A 213 3.56 1.65 -5.91
N GLY A 214 4.10 2.35 -6.91
CA GLY A 214 5.52 2.33 -7.25
C GLY A 214 6.39 2.81 -6.09
N SER A 215 6.01 3.92 -5.45
CA SER A 215 6.72 4.45 -4.27
C SER A 215 6.73 3.46 -3.11
N ILE A 216 5.61 2.77 -2.84
CA ILE A 216 5.54 1.71 -1.82
C ILE A 216 6.35 0.48 -2.24
N GLY A 217 6.29 0.10 -3.52
CA GLY A 217 7.06 -1.00 -4.09
C GLY A 217 8.57 -0.80 -3.98
N GLU A 218 9.05 0.43 -4.16
CA GLU A 218 10.46 0.80 -3.94
C GLU A 218 10.87 0.63 -2.48
N VAL A 219 10.01 1.01 -1.52
CA VAL A 219 10.25 0.80 -0.08
C VAL A 219 10.33 -0.70 0.23
N ILE A 220 9.40 -1.50 -0.29
CA ILE A 220 9.40 -2.97 -0.11
C ILE A 220 10.70 -3.56 -0.67
N ALA A 221 11.05 -3.25 -1.91
CA ALA A 221 12.23 -3.80 -2.56
C ALA A 221 13.54 -3.42 -1.83
N PHE A 222 13.61 -2.19 -1.31
CA PHE A 222 14.73 -1.76 -0.49
C PHE A 222 14.85 -2.59 0.79
N TYR A 223 13.76 -2.73 1.55
CA TYR A 223 13.81 -3.46 2.83
C TYR A 223 13.97 -4.97 2.63
N ASP A 224 13.52 -5.53 1.51
CA ASP A 224 13.87 -6.90 1.11
C ASP A 224 15.37 -7.09 0.91
N ASN A 225 16.06 -6.09 0.36
CA ASN A 225 17.52 -6.10 0.26
C ASN A 225 18.19 -6.03 1.64
N VAL A 226 17.68 -5.15 2.52
CA VAL A 226 18.17 -5.05 3.90
C VAL A 226 17.95 -6.37 4.66
N LEU A 227 16.81 -7.04 4.48
CA LEU A 227 16.54 -8.36 5.07
C LEU A 227 17.52 -9.43 4.60
N LYS A 228 17.93 -9.42 3.32
CA LYS A 228 18.96 -10.33 2.81
C LYS A 228 20.29 -10.08 3.52
N MET A 229 20.71 -8.81 3.61
CA MET A 229 21.93 -8.42 4.32
C MET A 229 21.89 -8.79 5.81
N LEU A 230 20.76 -8.59 6.49
CA LEU A 230 20.59 -8.98 7.89
C LEU A 230 20.68 -10.50 8.08
N ASN A 231 20.15 -11.29 7.14
CA ASN A 231 20.26 -12.75 7.19
C ASN A 231 21.70 -13.23 6.96
N GLU A 232 22.42 -12.63 6.02
CA GLU A 232 23.86 -12.88 5.83
C GLU A 232 24.66 -12.48 7.08
N PHE A 233 24.34 -11.33 7.67
CA PHE A 233 24.95 -10.86 8.91
C PHE A 233 24.70 -11.81 10.08
N LYS A 234 23.47 -12.29 10.26
CA LYS A 234 23.12 -13.33 11.25
C LYS A 234 23.95 -14.60 11.06
N PHE A 235 24.16 -15.05 9.81
CA PHE A 235 24.96 -16.24 9.52
C PHE A 235 26.41 -16.08 10.00
N LYS A 236 26.99 -14.88 9.94
CA LYS A 236 28.33 -14.60 10.50
C LYS A 236 28.39 -14.87 12.01
N PHE A 237 27.37 -14.45 12.78
CA PHE A 237 27.31 -14.75 14.22
C PHE A 237 27.14 -16.23 14.50
N VAL A 238 26.32 -16.94 13.69
CA VAL A 238 26.17 -18.39 13.81
C VAL A 238 27.52 -19.08 13.56
N ASN A 239 28.29 -18.64 12.58
CA ASN A 239 29.64 -19.17 12.33
C ASN A 239 30.60 -18.85 13.47
N ALA A 240 30.50 -17.67 14.09
CA ALA A 240 31.35 -17.30 15.23
C ALA A 240 31.15 -18.23 16.46
N VAL A 241 30.00 -18.90 16.59
CA VAL A 241 29.80 -19.93 17.62
C VAL A 241 30.77 -21.11 17.44
N SER A 242 31.18 -21.43 16.21
CA SER A 242 32.16 -22.49 15.97
C SER A 242 33.54 -22.15 16.56
N TYR A 243 33.90 -20.86 16.63
CA TYR A 243 35.17 -20.42 17.20
C TYR A 243 35.23 -20.65 18.71
N LEU A 244 34.08 -20.70 19.39
CA LEU A 244 33.99 -21.02 20.83
C LEU A 244 34.38 -22.47 21.14
N GLN A 245 34.31 -23.38 20.16
CA GLN A 245 34.72 -24.78 20.35
C GLN A 245 36.21 -24.91 20.69
N PHE A 246 37.02 -23.87 20.40
CA PHE A 246 38.42 -23.83 20.82
C PHE A 246 38.59 -23.85 22.35
N GLN A 247 37.62 -23.35 23.13
CA GLN A 247 37.66 -23.40 24.59
C GLN A 247 37.81 -24.83 25.12
N ASP A 248 37.11 -25.79 24.51
CA ASP A 248 37.19 -27.20 24.92
C ASP A 248 38.60 -27.75 24.65
N ARG A 249 39.16 -27.44 23.48
CA ARG A 249 40.55 -27.81 23.14
C ARG A 249 41.55 -27.18 24.12
N LEU A 250 41.38 -25.91 24.45
CA LEU A 250 42.20 -25.21 25.45
C LEU A 250 42.15 -25.92 26.80
N THR A 251 40.94 -26.24 27.26
CA THR A 251 40.71 -26.91 28.55
C THR A 251 41.39 -28.29 28.58
N GLN A 252 41.31 -29.05 27.49
CA GLN A 252 41.99 -30.35 27.37
C GLN A 252 43.52 -30.19 27.39
N SER A 253 44.07 -29.22 26.67
CA SER A 253 45.52 -28.94 26.67
C SER A 253 46.04 -28.58 28.07
N LEU A 254 45.31 -27.74 28.81
CA LEU A 254 45.66 -27.38 30.19
C LEU A 254 45.53 -28.59 31.14
N HIS A 255 44.51 -29.43 30.93
CA HIS A 255 44.37 -30.67 31.70
C HIS A 255 45.56 -31.60 31.51
N HIS A 256 46.09 -31.73 30.29
CA HIS A 256 47.29 -32.53 30.02
C HIS A 256 48.51 -32.03 30.82
N LEU A 257 48.72 -30.71 30.83
CA LEU A 257 49.80 -30.07 31.60
C LEU A 257 49.62 -30.35 33.10
N ASN A 258 48.40 -30.20 33.62
CA ASN A 258 48.09 -30.48 35.01
C ASN A 258 48.30 -31.96 35.37
N VAL A 259 47.88 -32.89 34.51
CA VAL A 259 48.09 -34.34 34.72
C VAL A 259 49.58 -34.69 34.75
N MET A 260 50.43 -34.04 33.94
CA MET A 260 51.88 -34.24 34.00
C MET A 260 52.45 -33.76 35.34
N TYR A 261 52.22 -32.51 35.71
CA TYR A 261 52.85 -31.92 36.90
C TYR A 261 52.27 -32.46 38.22
N SER A 262 50.97 -32.74 38.30
CA SER A 262 50.35 -33.37 39.49
C SER A 262 50.79 -34.83 39.70
N SER A 263 51.23 -35.52 38.65
CA SER A 263 51.75 -36.89 38.77
C SER A 263 53.15 -36.98 39.38
N ILE A 264 53.85 -35.84 39.51
CA ILE A 264 55.17 -35.75 40.14
C ILE A 264 55.05 -35.83 41.68
N ASP A 265 53.93 -35.41 42.26
CA ASP A 265 53.81 -35.12 43.70
C ASP A 265 53.33 -36.31 44.57
N VAL A 266 53.06 -37.49 43.99
CA VAL A 266 52.43 -38.59 44.73
C VAL A 266 53.36 -39.80 44.86
N PHE A 267 54.20 -39.77 45.90
CA PHE A 267 54.88 -40.92 46.54
C PHE A 267 55.97 -41.70 45.76
N LYS A 268 56.24 -41.45 44.48
CA LYS A 268 57.19 -42.27 43.69
C LYS A 268 58.63 -41.74 43.56
N PHE A 269 58.86 -40.45 43.75
CA PHE A 269 60.20 -39.87 43.61
C PHE A 269 61.08 -39.96 44.87
N ARG A 270 60.62 -40.56 45.97
CA ARG A 270 61.43 -40.65 47.19
C ARG A 270 62.62 -41.60 47.07
N ASP A 271 62.52 -42.64 46.23
CA ASP A 271 63.55 -43.69 46.07
C ASP A 271 64.31 -43.62 44.73
N THR A 272 64.08 -42.59 43.91
CA THR A 272 64.74 -42.38 42.60
C THR A 272 65.95 -41.47 42.74
N SER A 273 66.99 -41.71 41.96
CA SER A 273 68.17 -40.83 41.93
C SER A 273 67.80 -39.42 41.47
N ASP A 274 68.52 -38.42 41.95
CA ASP A 274 68.25 -37.02 41.60
C ASP A 274 68.47 -36.76 40.09
N ILE A 275 69.34 -37.54 39.44
CA ILE A 275 69.50 -37.51 37.98
C ILE A 275 68.24 -38.02 37.27
N GLN A 276 67.60 -39.10 37.74
CA GLN A 276 66.35 -39.60 37.15
C GLN A 276 65.18 -38.61 37.35
N LYS A 277 65.11 -37.94 38.51
CA LYS A 277 64.14 -36.85 38.74
C LYS A 277 64.31 -35.71 37.73
N LEU A 278 65.54 -35.22 37.58
CA LEU A 278 65.86 -34.16 36.62
C LEU A 278 65.59 -34.59 35.18
N LYS A 279 65.84 -35.87 34.83
CA LYS A 279 65.56 -36.38 33.48
C LYS A 279 64.05 -36.45 33.19
N VAL A 280 63.23 -36.93 34.13
CA VAL A 280 61.77 -36.94 33.94
C VAL A 280 61.20 -35.52 33.88
N LEU A 281 61.71 -34.61 34.71
CA LEU A 281 61.31 -33.20 34.68
C LEU A 281 61.71 -32.49 33.38
N SER A 282 62.86 -32.85 32.79
CA SER A 282 63.27 -32.42 31.44
C SER A 282 62.27 -32.90 30.39
N VAL A 283 61.88 -34.18 30.39
CA VAL A 283 60.89 -34.72 29.44
C VAL A 283 59.52 -34.04 29.58
N PHE A 284 59.06 -33.78 30.81
CA PHE A 284 57.80 -33.08 31.05
C PHE A 284 57.87 -31.60 30.67
N THR A 285 58.99 -30.93 30.91
CA THR A 285 59.19 -29.54 30.49
C THR A 285 59.21 -29.42 28.97
N ASP A 286 59.87 -30.34 28.26
CA ASP A 286 59.87 -30.39 26.80
C ASP A 286 58.48 -30.67 26.22
N SER A 287 57.76 -31.64 26.78
CA SER A 287 56.37 -31.88 26.39
C SER A 287 55.46 -30.69 26.69
N SER A 288 55.69 -29.99 27.80
CA SER A 288 54.90 -28.81 28.19
C SER A 288 55.13 -27.63 27.26
N LYS A 289 56.37 -27.39 26.84
CA LYS A 289 56.70 -26.40 25.81
C LYS A 289 55.98 -26.69 24.50
N MET A 290 55.99 -27.95 24.05
CA MET A 290 55.30 -28.33 22.81
C MET A 290 53.78 -28.10 22.91
N ILE A 291 53.16 -28.50 24.03
CA ILE A 291 51.73 -28.29 24.27
C ILE A 291 51.40 -26.79 24.31
N ILE A 292 52.17 -25.99 25.04
CA ILE A 292 51.97 -24.52 25.11
C ILE A 292 52.14 -23.89 23.73
N LYS A 293 53.13 -24.30 22.94
CA LYS A 293 53.35 -23.80 21.58
C LYS A 293 52.21 -24.17 20.62
N ASP A 294 51.68 -25.39 20.71
CA ASP A 294 50.49 -25.81 19.95
C ASP A 294 49.26 -24.97 20.33
N VAL A 295 49.06 -24.73 21.62
CA VAL A 295 47.97 -23.88 22.13
C VAL A 295 48.12 -22.43 21.66
N ILE A 296 49.32 -21.85 21.71
CA ILE A 296 49.59 -20.50 21.21
C ILE A 296 49.26 -20.41 19.72
N SER A 297 49.72 -21.35 18.90
CA SER A 297 49.47 -21.36 17.45
C SER A 297 47.96 -21.40 17.14
N LYS A 298 47.21 -22.26 17.84
CA LYS A 298 45.76 -22.38 17.62
C LYS A 298 44.97 -21.22 18.21
N LEU A 299 45.46 -20.63 19.31
CA LEU A 299 44.88 -19.40 19.87
C LEU A 299 45.09 -18.22 18.91
N ASP A 300 46.22 -18.15 18.21
CA ASP A 300 46.50 -17.14 17.20
C ASP A 300 45.54 -17.28 16.00
N GLU A 301 45.35 -18.50 15.49
CA GLU A 301 44.35 -18.77 14.45
C GLU A 301 42.93 -18.37 14.88
N ASN A 302 42.55 -18.68 16.13
CA ASN A 302 41.26 -18.33 16.69
C ASN A 302 41.09 -16.81 16.89
N CYS A 303 42.14 -16.11 17.35
CA CYS A 303 42.16 -14.66 17.46
C CYS A 303 41.96 -14.00 16.09
N MET A 304 42.69 -14.45 15.07
CA MET A 304 42.56 -13.91 13.71
C MET A 304 41.14 -14.10 13.16
N ALA A 305 40.54 -15.27 13.37
CA ALA A 305 39.16 -15.53 12.96
C ALA A 305 38.14 -14.63 13.68
N PHE A 306 38.34 -14.34 14.95
CA PHE A 306 37.50 -13.40 15.71
C PHE A 306 37.72 -11.94 15.31
N GLU A 307 38.96 -11.51 15.04
CA GLU A 307 39.28 -10.17 14.55
C GLU A 307 38.61 -9.93 13.18
N GLU A 308 38.74 -10.87 12.23
CA GLU A 308 38.07 -10.81 10.93
C GLU A 308 36.54 -10.77 11.09
N PHE A 309 35.98 -11.56 12.00
CA PHE A 309 34.56 -11.54 12.31
C PHE A 309 34.09 -10.15 12.82
N ILE A 310 34.85 -9.50 13.70
CA ILE A 310 34.50 -8.16 14.20
C ILE A 310 34.59 -7.11 13.11
N ASP A 311 35.66 -7.09 12.32
CA ASP A 311 35.86 -6.09 11.27
C ASP A 311 34.78 -6.20 10.18
N THR A 312 34.46 -7.42 9.78
CA THR A 312 33.38 -7.67 8.80
C THR A 312 32.00 -7.37 9.39
N SER A 313 31.82 -7.50 10.70
CA SER A 313 30.57 -7.17 11.39
C SER A 313 30.35 -5.66 11.51
N ILE A 314 31.39 -4.91 11.89
CA ILE A 314 31.38 -3.45 11.91
C ILE A 314 31.05 -2.90 10.53
N SER A 315 31.72 -3.43 9.50
CA SER A 315 31.46 -3.05 8.10
C SER A 315 30.00 -3.32 7.71
N SER A 316 29.43 -4.48 8.08
CA SER A 316 28.01 -4.78 7.81
C SER A 316 27.05 -3.83 8.53
N ILE A 317 27.32 -3.48 9.80
CA ILE A 317 26.50 -2.52 10.56
C ILE A 317 26.54 -1.14 9.89
N GLN A 318 27.71 -0.67 9.46
CA GLN A 318 27.87 0.61 8.77
C GLN A 318 27.09 0.64 7.45
N VAL A 319 27.27 -0.35 6.58
CA VAL A 319 26.58 -0.40 5.28
C VAL A 319 25.05 -0.39 5.45
N ILE A 320 24.51 -1.14 6.43
CA ILE A 320 23.07 -1.17 6.69
C ILE A 320 22.57 0.19 7.20
N ASN A 321 23.34 0.86 8.07
CA ASN A 321 22.98 2.19 8.57
C ASN A 321 23.05 3.26 7.47
N ASP A 322 24.07 3.23 6.62
CA ASP A 322 24.23 4.18 5.51
C ASP A 322 23.08 4.06 4.51
N LEU A 323 22.76 2.83 4.09
CA LEU A 323 21.63 2.54 3.20
C LEU A 323 20.30 3.07 3.76
N LYS A 324 20.07 2.94 5.07
CA LYS A 324 18.87 3.46 5.72
C LYS A 324 18.81 4.99 5.67
N SER A 325 19.94 5.65 5.92
CA SER A 325 20.02 7.12 5.91
C SER A 325 19.72 7.70 4.53
N ASP A 326 20.27 7.09 3.47
CA ASP A 326 20.06 7.52 2.08
C ASP A 326 18.59 7.38 1.66
N ASN A 327 17.94 6.26 2.02
CA ASN A 327 16.58 5.97 1.54
C ASN A 327 15.49 6.80 2.24
N SER A 328 15.72 7.25 3.49
CA SER A 328 14.82 8.18 4.19
C SER A 328 14.64 9.52 3.45
N SER A 329 15.55 9.83 2.52
CA SER A 329 15.59 11.07 1.75
C SER A 329 14.83 11.01 0.41
N TYR A 330 14.58 9.81 -0.13
CA TYR A 330 14.22 9.63 -1.54
C TYR A 330 12.74 9.28 -1.80
N VAL A 331 12.07 8.62 -0.85
CA VAL A 331 10.67 8.20 -1.05
C VAL A 331 9.70 9.23 -0.47
N ASP A 332 9.25 10.18 -1.30
CA ASP A 332 8.22 11.14 -0.91
C ASP A 332 6.80 10.54 -1.06
N ILE A 333 6.51 9.52 -0.23
CA ILE A 333 5.17 8.92 -0.11
C ILE A 333 4.13 10.02 0.20
N SER A 334 4.54 11.06 0.95
CA SER A 334 3.65 12.16 1.33
C SER A 334 3.11 12.93 0.14
N LYS A 335 3.96 13.27 -0.83
CA LYS A 335 3.55 13.96 -2.05
C LYS A 335 2.58 13.13 -2.90
N SER A 336 2.87 11.84 -3.09
CA SER A 336 1.97 10.95 -3.85
C SER A 336 0.59 10.81 -3.19
N VAL A 337 0.55 10.73 -1.85
CA VAL A 337 -0.72 10.71 -1.08
C VAL A 337 -1.49 12.03 -1.19
N GLU A 338 -0.79 13.17 -1.14
CA GLU A 338 -1.39 14.49 -1.28
C GLU A 338 -2.01 14.67 -2.67
N SER A 339 -1.30 14.28 -3.73
CA SER A 339 -1.79 14.28 -5.11
C SER A 339 -3.05 13.43 -5.27
N CYS A 340 -3.04 12.19 -4.78
CA CYS A 340 -4.23 11.32 -4.76
C CYS A 340 -5.41 11.97 -4.01
N SER A 341 -5.15 12.58 -2.85
CA SER A 341 -6.20 13.24 -2.06
C SER A 341 -6.83 14.43 -2.79
N ILE A 342 -6.03 15.25 -3.49
CA ILE A 342 -6.53 16.39 -4.28
C ILE A 342 -7.41 15.89 -5.43
N ILE A 343 -6.96 14.87 -6.15
CA ILE A 343 -7.71 14.27 -7.27
C ILE A 343 -9.06 13.74 -6.77
N LEU A 344 -9.05 12.95 -5.69
CA LEU A 344 -10.26 12.42 -5.08
C LEU A 344 -11.25 13.52 -4.63
N LEU A 345 -10.75 14.61 -4.03
CA LEU A 345 -11.59 15.75 -3.65
C LEU A 345 -12.22 16.45 -4.86
N ASN A 346 -11.46 16.60 -5.94
CA ASN A 346 -11.97 17.19 -7.18
C ASN A 346 -13.10 16.36 -7.79
N LEU A 347 -13.02 15.02 -7.74
CA LEU A 347 -14.11 14.15 -8.18
C LEU A 347 -15.35 14.31 -7.31
N LEU A 348 -15.20 14.31 -5.98
CA LEU A 348 -16.34 14.43 -5.08
C LEU A 348 -17.11 15.73 -5.33
N ARG A 349 -16.39 16.85 -5.49
CA ARG A 349 -16.98 18.13 -5.86
C ARG A 349 -17.71 18.06 -7.19
N ARG A 350 -17.15 17.33 -8.15
CA ARG A 350 -17.74 17.18 -9.48
C ARG A 350 -19.02 16.37 -9.46
N ILE A 351 -19.08 15.32 -8.65
CA ILE A 351 -20.33 14.56 -8.42
C ILE A 351 -21.39 15.49 -7.81
N ASP A 352 -21.02 16.38 -6.89
CA ASP A 352 -21.94 17.38 -6.34
C ASP A 352 -22.45 18.36 -7.42
N ASP A 353 -21.57 18.77 -8.34
CA ASP A 353 -21.93 19.63 -9.47
C ASP A 353 -22.93 18.94 -10.42
N VAL A 354 -22.74 17.65 -10.72
CA VAL A 354 -23.70 16.84 -11.52
C VAL A 354 -25.07 16.78 -10.83
N GLU A 355 -25.10 16.50 -9.52
CA GLU A 355 -26.36 16.46 -8.75
C GLU A 355 -27.10 17.80 -8.78
N LYS A 356 -26.35 18.90 -8.72
CA LYS A 356 -26.89 20.26 -8.83
C LYS A 356 -27.42 20.55 -10.24
N ASN A 357 -26.70 20.13 -11.28
CA ASN A 357 -27.10 20.28 -12.68
C ASN A 357 -28.39 19.50 -12.97
N ASN A 358 -28.51 18.26 -12.47
CA ASN A 358 -29.72 17.45 -12.56
C ASN A 358 -30.93 18.14 -11.89
N SER A 359 -30.71 18.76 -10.74
CA SER A 359 -31.77 19.51 -10.03
C SER A 359 -32.20 20.76 -10.80
N ASN A 360 -31.25 21.50 -11.37
CA ASN A 360 -31.54 22.67 -12.21
C ASN A 360 -32.32 22.28 -13.47
N PHE A 361 -31.99 21.13 -14.07
CA PHE A 361 -32.68 20.59 -15.22
C PHE A 361 -34.15 20.29 -14.94
N LEU A 362 -34.45 19.59 -13.83
CA LEU A 362 -35.84 19.33 -13.43
C LEU A 362 -36.64 20.63 -13.29
N ASN A 363 -36.04 21.65 -12.66
CA ASN A 363 -36.69 22.95 -12.48
C ASN A 363 -37.03 23.61 -13.84
N LEU A 364 -36.09 23.59 -14.79
CA LEU A 364 -36.34 24.12 -16.13
C LEU A 364 -37.51 23.41 -16.82
N TYR A 365 -37.60 22.08 -16.70
CA TYR A 365 -38.70 21.31 -17.28
C TYR A 365 -40.05 21.55 -16.60
N TYR A 366 -40.08 21.66 -15.27
CA TYR A 366 -41.30 22.02 -14.54
C TYR A 366 -41.84 23.39 -14.96
N GLU A 367 -40.96 24.36 -15.22
CA GLU A 367 -41.34 25.66 -15.77
C GLU A 367 -41.94 25.53 -17.18
N GLN A 368 -41.36 24.68 -18.05
CA GLN A 368 -41.95 24.43 -19.38
C GLN A 368 -43.34 23.77 -19.30
N ILE A 369 -43.54 22.81 -18.38
CA ILE A 369 -44.87 22.19 -18.17
C ILE A 369 -45.90 23.24 -17.74
N LYS A 370 -45.53 24.18 -16.86
CA LYS A 370 -46.44 25.28 -16.46
C LYS A 370 -46.82 26.14 -17.66
N LEU A 371 -45.89 26.43 -18.55
CA LEU A 371 -46.17 27.19 -19.77
C LEU A 371 -47.12 26.44 -20.71
N VAL A 372 -46.93 25.14 -20.93
CA VAL A 372 -47.83 24.31 -21.74
C VAL A 372 -49.24 24.26 -21.13
N LYS A 373 -49.37 24.06 -19.81
CA LYS A 373 -50.66 24.12 -19.11
C LYS A 373 -51.34 25.49 -19.27
N SER A 374 -50.56 26.57 -19.34
CA SER A 374 -51.10 27.91 -19.59
C SER A 374 -51.68 28.06 -21.01
N LEU A 375 -51.13 27.35 -22.02
CA LEU A 375 -51.68 27.31 -23.38
C LEU A 375 -53.02 26.57 -23.42
N GLU A 376 -53.16 25.47 -22.68
CA GLU A 376 -54.41 24.72 -22.56
C GLU A 376 -55.54 25.60 -21.99
N LEU A 377 -55.22 26.41 -20.97
CA LEU A 377 -56.15 27.40 -20.43
C LEU A 377 -56.54 28.45 -21.50
N MET A 378 -55.60 28.92 -22.32
CA MET A 378 -55.89 29.86 -23.41
C MET A 378 -56.82 29.26 -24.47
N PHE A 379 -56.61 28.01 -24.89
CA PHE A 379 -57.56 27.32 -25.78
C PHE A 379 -58.96 27.20 -25.18
N SER A 380 -59.05 27.04 -23.85
CA SER A 380 -60.34 27.03 -23.15
C SER A 380 -61.06 28.38 -23.26
N ASN A 381 -60.32 29.50 -23.18
CA ASN A 381 -60.87 30.84 -23.39
C ASN A 381 -61.32 31.06 -24.84
N ILE A 382 -60.57 30.54 -25.81
CA ILE A 382 -60.96 30.61 -27.23
C ILE A 382 -62.21 29.77 -27.50
N SER A 383 -62.36 28.60 -26.87
CA SER A 383 -63.57 27.78 -26.95
C SER A 383 -64.82 28.53 -26.46
N ALA A 384 -64.68 29.36 -25.42
CA ALA A 384 -65.75 30.24 -24.96
C ALA A 384 -66.14 31.30 -26.01
N ILE A 385 -65.17 31.82 -26.79
CA ILE A 385 -65.44 32.73 -27.91
C ILE A 385 -66.16 31.96 -29.05
N SER A 386 -65.71 30.75 -29.39
CA SER A 386 -66.37 29.88 -30.38
C SER A 386 -67.84 29.63 -30.03
N SER A 387 -68.13 29.34 -28.77
CA SER A 387 -69.50 29.16 -28.26
C SER A 387 -70.36 30.42 -28.46
N ARG A 388 -69.78 31.61 -28.29
CA ARG A 388 -70.49 32.88 -28.57
C ARG A 388 -70.77 33.06 -30.07
N PHE A 389 -69.83 32.68 -30.95
CA PHE A 389 -70.09 32.68 -32.39
C PHE A 389 -71.24 31.75 -32.77
N GLN A 390 -71.32 30.55 -32.18
CA GLN A 390 -72.43 29.62 -32.40
C GLN A 390 -73.76 30.23 -31.98
N ASN A 391 -73.84 30.85 -30.80
CA ASN A 391 -75.05 31.52 -30.32
C ASN A 391 -75.49 32.66 -31.25
N ILE A 392 -74.55 33.47 -31.73
CA ILE A 392 -74.83 34.55 -32.68
C ILE A 392 -75.31 33.97 -34.01
N ASN A 393 -74.68 32.91 -34.51
CA ASN A 393 -75.09 32.27 -35.76
C ASN A 393 -76.50 31.66 -35.68
N ILE A 394 -76.86 31.06 -34.55
CA ILE A 394 -78.24 30.59 -34.29
C ILE A 394 -79.22 31.76 -34.30
N ALA A 395 -78.88 32.86 -33.61
CA ALA A 395 -79.72 34.07 -33.60
C ALA A 395 -79.88 34.67 -35.00
N SER A 396 -78.80 34.73 -35.80
CA SER A 396 -78.83 35.19 -37.19
C SER A 396 -79.73 34.31 -38.06
N LYS A 397 -79.68 32.98 -37.91
CA LYS A 397 -80.57 32.05 -38.63
C LYS A 397 -82.04 32.30 -38.29
N ILE A 398 -82.35 32.48 -37.00
CA ILE A 398 -83.73 32.75 -36.55
C ILE A 398 -84.24 34.06 -37.17
N GLU A 399 -83.41 35.10 -37.19
CA GLU A 399 -83.81 36.41 -37.72
C GLU A 399 -84.05 36.38 -39.24
N VAL A 400 -83.23 35.64 -40.00
CA VAL A 400 -83.41 35.46 -41.46
C VAL A 400 -84.65 34.64 -41.78
N VAL A 401 -84.89 33.52 -41.08
CA VAL A 401 -86.09 32.69 -41.31
C VAL A 401 -87.39 33.44 -40.98
N LYS A 402 -87.33 34.41 -40.05
CA LYS A 402 -88.51 35.18 -39.61
C LYS A 402 -88.93 36.28 -40.60
N ARG A 403 -88.04 36.70 -41.52
CA ARG A 403 -88.28 37.84 -42.42
C ARG A 403 -87.97 37.48 -43.86
N ILE A 404 -89.00 37.51 -44.70
CA ILE A 404 -88.90 37.21 -46.14
C ILE A 404 -87.92 38.19 -46.83
N GLU A 405 -87.83 39.43 -46.33
CA GLU A 405 -86.92 40.46 -46.85
C GLU A 405 -85.42 40.15 -46.65
N LEU A 406 -85.08 39.10 -45.90
CA LEU A 406 -83.71 38.69 -45.59
C LEU A 406 -83.34 37.32 -46.21
N GLU A 407 -84.18 36.73 -47.05
CA GLU A 407 -83.98 35.41 -47.66
C GLU A 407 -82.63 35.29 -48.40
N ASP A 408 -82.21 36.35 -49.09
CA ASP A 408 -80.91 36.46 -49.78
C ASP A 408 -79.68 36.30 -48.86
N MET A 409 -79.86 36.36 -47.54
CA MET A 409 -78.80 36.24 -46.53
C MET A 409 -78.56 34.79 -46.08
N GLU A 410 -79.45 33.86 -46.44
CA GLU A 410 -79.37 32.46 -46.00
C GLU A 410 -78.05 31.79 -46.42
N GLY A 411 -77.57 32.09 -47.64
CA GLY A 411 -76.29 31.61 -48.15
C GLY A 411 -75.09 32.06 -47.31
N ASN A 412 -75.04 33.34 -46.94
CA ASN A 412 -73.95 33.90 -46.13
C ASN A 412 -73.95 33.33 -44.70
N ILE A 413 -75.12 33.11 -44.11
CA ILE A 413 -75.25 32.50 -42.77
C ILE A 413 -74.89 31.01 -42.79
N SER A 414 -75.17 30.31 -43.89
CA SER A 414 -74.70 28.94 -44.11
C SER A 414 -73.17 28.89 -44.19
N GLU A 415 -72.55 29.86 -44.85
CA GLU A 415 -71.09 29.98 -44.93
C GLU A 415 -70.45 30.34 -43.58
N MET A 416 -71.03 31.28 -42.83
CA MET A 416 -70.66 31.53 -41.42
C MET A 416 -70.71 30.27 -40.57
N SER A 417 -71.73 29.43 -40.75
CA SER A 417 -71.84 28.15 -40.03
C SER A 417 -70.65 27.22 -40.32
N LYS A 418 -70.21 27.15 -41.58
CA LYS A 418 -69.03 26.35 -41.98
C LYS A 418 -67.75 26.90 -41.34
N ILE A 419 -67.58 28.21 -41.33
CA ILE A 419 -66.42 28.87 -40.72
C ILE A 419 -66.36 28.58 -39.21
N ILE A 420 -67.49 28.71 -38.52
CA ILE A 420 -67.58 28.41 -37.07
C ILE A 420 -67.25 26.94 -36.78
N ASN A 421 -67.76 26.01 -37.58
CA ASN A 421 -67.43 24.59 -37.42
C ASN A 421 -65.94 24.32 -37.62
N ASN A 422 -65.30 25.00 -38.58
CA ASN A 422 -63.85 24.88 -38.78
C ASN A 422 -63.05 25.44 -37.61
N ILE A 423 -63.48 26.57 -37.03
CA ILE A 423 -62.87 27.15 -35.81
C ILE A 423 -62.96 26.13 -34.66
N ASP A 424 -64.14 25.56 -34.43
CA ASP A 424 -64.38 24.61 -33.33
C ASP A 424 -63.57 23.32 -33.48
N LEU A 425 -63.47 22.81 -34.71
CA LEU A 425 -62.67 21.63 -35.04
C LEU A 425 -61.17 21.88 -34.81
N ASN A 426 -60.66 23.06 -35.14
CA ASN A 426 -59.27 23.44 -34.87
C ASN A 426 -58.99 23.64 -33.37
N ILE A 427 -59.92 24.24 -32.62
CA ILE A 427 -59.82 24.37 -31.16
C ILE A 427 -59.76 23.00 -30.49
N THR A 428 -60.63 22.08 -30.91
CA THR A 428 -60.68 20.71 -30.38
C THR A 428 -59.38 19.97 -30.65
N LYS A 429 -58.89 20.01 -31.90
CA LYS A 429 -57.58 19.44 -32.26
C LYS A 429 -56.44 20.04 -31.43
N GLY A 430 -56.39 21.36 -31.28
CA GLY A 430 -55.37 22.03 -30.48
C GLY A 430 -55.37 21.60 -29.01
N ARG A 431 -56.55 21.43 -28.40
CA ARG A 431 -56.68 20.94 -27.01
C ARG A 431 -56.26 19.48 -26.85
N GLU A 432 -56.70 18.59 -27.75
CA GLU A 432 -56.28 17.18 -27.74
C GLU A 432 -54.76 17.07 -27.83
N PHE A 433 -54.17 17.88 -28.71
CA PHE A 433 -52.75 17.91 -28.96
C PHE A 433 -51.95 18.41 -27.74
N LEU A 434 -52.40 19.51 -27.12
CA LEU A 434 -51.82 20.01 -25.87
C LEU A 434 -51.95 19.01 -24.72
N SER A 435 -53.09 18.32 -24.61
CA SER A 435 -53.30 17.29 -23.58
C SER A 435 -52.31 16.14 -23.73
N GLN A 436 -52.05 15.70 -24.96
CA GLN A 436 -51.03 14.70 -25.25
C GLN A 436 -49.63 15.20 -24.86
N ILE A 437 -49.27 16.42 -25.25
CA ILE A 437 -47.97 17.03 -24.90
C ILE A 437 -47.79 17.09 -23.38
N ILE A 438 -48.80 17.54 -22.64
CA ILE A 438 -48.76 17.61 -21.16
C ILE A 438 -48.53 16.23 -20.57
N PHE A 439 -49.31 15.24 -20.96
CA PHE A 439 -49.17 13.86 -20.47
C PHE A 439 -47.76 13.31 -20.73
N PHE A 440 -47.21 13.54 -21.92
CA PHE A 440 -45.87 13.10 -22.26
C PHE A 440 -44.80 13.82 -21.45
N PHE A 441 -44.87 15.15 -21.29
CA PHE A 441 -43.91 15.87 -20.47
C PHE A 441 -43.96 15.47 -19.00
N GLU A 442 -45.15 15.29 -18.43
CA GLU A 442 -45.30 14.81 -17.05
C GLU A 442 -44.69 13.42 -16.88
N LYS A 443 -44.86 12.54 -17.87
CA LYS A 443 -44.23 11.21 -17.87
C LYS A 443 -42.71 11.32 -17.91
N VAL A 444 -42.14 12.09 -18.85
CA VAL A 444 -40.69 12.24 -18.99
C VAL A 444 -40.08 12.88 -17.73
N VAL A 445 -40.69 13.92 -17.17
CA VAL A 445 -40.21 14.54 -15.93
C VAL A 445 -40.23 13.57 -14.78
N LYS A 446 -41.29 12.75 -14.65
CA LYS A 446 -41.36 11.71 -13.62
C LYS A 446 -40.29 10.63 -13.81
N ASP A 447 -40.04 10.22 -15.05
CA ASP A 447 -39.00 9.24 -15.38
C ASP A 447 -37.60 9.80 -15.07
N CYS A 448 -37.34 11.07 -15.42
CA CYS A 448 -36.10 11.78 -15.07
C CYS A 448 -35.94 11.95 -13.55
N ASP A 449 -36.98 12.36 -12.82
CA ASP A 449 -36.94 12.56 -11.37
C ASP A 449 -36.64 11.25 -10.64
N ASN A 450 -37.32 10.15 -11.02
CA ASN A 450 -37.04 8.82 -10.48
C ASN A 450 -35.60 8.37 -10.79
N ARG A 451 -35.11 8.63 -12.01
CA ARG A 451 -33.72 8.34 -12.37
C ARG A 451 -32.73 9.13 -11.52
N PHE A 452 -32.92 10.45 -11.37
CA PHE A 452 -32.02 11.28 -10.56
C PHE A 452 -32.05 10.88 -9.09
N TYR A 453 -33.18 10.39 -8.58
CA TYR A 453 -33.26 9.80 -7.24
C TYR A 453 -32.39 8.53 -7.11
N ILE A 454 -32.47 7.62 -8.09
CA ILE A 454 -31.63 6.40 -8.13
C ILE A 454 -30.15 6.78 -8.26
N GLU A 455 -29.84 7.74 -9.12
CA GLU A 455 -28.48 8.23 -9.38
C GLU A 455 -27.87 8.89 -8.14
N LYS A 456 -28.63 9.71 -7.42
CA LYS A 456 -28.20 10.26 -6.12
C LYS A 456 -27.87 9.17 -5.11
N ASN A 457 -28.68 8.12 -5.04
CA ASN A 457 -28.39 6.97 -4.16
C ASN A 457 -27.13 6.22 -4.59
N TYR A 458 -26.90 6.09 -5.90
CA TYR A 458 -25.68 5.51 -6.46
C TYR A 458 -24.45 6.36 -6.12
N PHE A 459 -24.51 7.67 -6.37
CA PHE A 459 -23.45 8.62 -6.03
C PHE A 459 -23.14 8.62 -4.54
N ASN A 460 -24.13 8.56 -3.66
CA ASN A 460 -23.89 8.45 -2.22
C ASN A 460 -23.12 7.18 -1.83
N LYS A 461 -23.38 6.05 -2.50
CA LYS A 461 -22.60 4.81 -2.29
C LYS A 461 -21.16 5.01 -2.78
N PHE A 462 -20.98 5.63 -3.95
CA PHE A 462 -19.65 5.92 -4.50
C PHE A 462 -18.83 6.88 -3.64
N LYS A 463 -19.43 7.98 -3.18
CA LYS A 463 -18.78 8.94 -2.28
C LYS A 463 -18.24 8.23 -1.03
N LYS A 464 -19.00 7.30 -0.45
CA LYS A 464 -18.55 6.49 0.70
C LYS A 464 -17.34 5.62 0.34
N LEU A 465 -17.37 4.91 -0.79
CA LEU A 465 -16.26 4.09 -1.26
C LEU A 465 -15.00 4.94 -1.52
N PHE A 466 -15.13 6.14 -2.07
CA PHE A 466 -13.98 7.03 -2.29
C PHE A 466 -13.40 7.60 -1.00
N ILE A 467 -14.23 7.88 0.01
CA ILE A 467 -13.76 8.25 1.34
C ILE A 467 -12.98 7.08 1.97
N GLU A 468 -13.46 5.85 1.79
CA GLU A 468 -12.77 4.64 2.24
C GLU A 468 -11.43 4.46 1.51
N ILE A 469 -11.39 4.61 0.17
CA ILE A 469 -10.15 4.59 -0.62
C ILE A 469 -9.16 5.63 -0.09
N LYS A 470 -9.61 6.86 0.15
CA LYS A 470 -8.78 7.92 0.73
C LYS A 470 -8.22 7.48 2.08
N SER A 471 -9.06 6.93 2.97
CA SER A 471 -8.62 6.43 4.27
C SER A 471 -7.56 5.34 4.13
N ASN A 472 -7.76 4.39 3.21
CA ASN A 472 -6.82 3.30 2.97
C ASN A 472 -5.45 3.81 2.49
N ILE A 473 -5.41 4.84 1.63
CA ILE A 473 -4.15 5.47 1.21
C ILE A 473 -3.39 6.04 2.43
N PHE A 474 -4.08 6.75 3.33
CA PHE A 474 -3.47 7.29 4.54
C PHE A 474 -2.99 6.19 5.49
N GLU A 475 -3.75 5.11 5.62
CA GLU A 475 -3.38 3.96 6.44
C GLU A 475 -2.17 3.23 5.89
N ILE A 476 -2.13 2.93 4.59
CA ILE A 476 -0.97 2.31 3.93
C ILE A 476 0.28 3.19 4.10
N LYS A 477 0.14 4.50 3.90
CA LYS A 477 1.23 5.47 4.17
C LYS A 477 1.69 5.38 5.62
N ARG A 478 0.76 5.41 6.58
CA ARG A 478 1.06 5.35 8.01
C ARG A 478 1.84 4.08 8.34
N ILE A 479 1.39 2.93 7.82
CA ILE A 479 2.07 1.65 8.04
C ILE A 479 3.47 1.66 7.43
N ALA A 480 3.63 2.13 6.19
CA ALA A 480 4.93 2.22 5.54
C ALA A 480 5.90 3.15 6.29
N ILE A 481 5.42 4.27 6.82
CA ILE A 481 6.25 5.22 7.59
C ILE A 481 6.56 4.66 8.99
N ASP A 482 5.54 4.30 9.75
CA ASP A 482 5.66 3.97 11.17
C ASP A 482 6.26 2.59 11.39
N HIS A 483 5.92 1.59 10.56
CA HIS A 483 6.35 0.20 10.80
C HIS A 483 7.57 -0.23 9.96
N VAL A 484 7.85 0.46 8.86
CA VAL A 484 8.95 0.08 7.95
C VAL A 484 10.04 1.15 7.95
N LEU A 485 9.75 2.40 7.55
CA LEU A 485 10.76 3.45 7.48
C LEU A 485 11.32 3.86 8.85
N SER A 486 10.50 3.84 9.90
CA SER A 486 10.93 4.21 11.25
C SER A 486 11.58 3.06 12.05
N TYR A 487 11.62 1.83 11.50
CA TYR A 487 12.12 0.66 12.21
C TYR A 487 13.58 0.85 12.65
N GLU A 488 13.84 0.84 13.95
CA GLU A 488 15.19 0.99 14.51
C GLU A 488 15.96 -0.31 14.36
N MET A 489 16.93 -0.32 13.43
CA MET A 489 17.87 -1.41 13.29
C MET A 489 19.03 -1.20 14.26
N PHE A 490 19.42 -2.28 14.95
CA PHE A 490 20.50 -2.25 15.94
C PHE A 490 20.22 -1.25 17.08
N PRO A 491 19.20 -1.50 17.92
CA PRO A 491 18.91 -0.64 19.06
C PRO A 491 20.12 -0.52 20.00
N VAL A 492 20.17 0.51 20.84
CA VAL A 492 21.31 0.76 21.78
C VAL A 492 21.75 -0.50 22.52
N ASN A 493 20.81 -1.28 23.04
CA ASN A 493 21.07 -2.53 23.76
C ASN A 493 21.69 -3.62 22.85
N PHE A 494 21.45 -3.63 21.52
CA PHE A 494 22.19 -4.51 20.60
C PHE A 494 23.66 -4.08 20.51
N LEU A 495 23.91 -2.78 20.34
CA LEU A 495 25.26 -2.22 20.25
C LEU A 495 26.07 -2.42 21.54
N GLU A 496 25.43 -2.29 22.70
CA GLU A 496 26.06 -2.59 24.01
C GLU A 496 26.58 -4.03 24.08
N ILE A 497 25.74 -5.01 23.73
CA ILE A 497 26.15 -6.43 23.73
C ILE A 497 27.23 -6.68 22.67
N PHE A 498 27.19 -5.99 21.53
CA PHE A 498 28.22 -6.11 20.50
C PHE A 498 29.58 -5.55 20.97
N GLU A 499 29.59 -4.43 21.70
CA GLU A 499 30.81 -3.90 22.32
C GLU A 499 31.34 -4.83 23.44
N GLU A 500 30.48 -5.49 24.21
CA GLU A 500 30.91 -6.55 25.15
C GLU A 500 31.68 -7.67 24.42
N VAL A 501 31.15 -8.17 23.29
CA VAL A 501 31.81 -9.21 22.48
C VAL A 501 33.18 -8.74 21.97
N LYS A 502 33.28 -7.48 21.55
CA LYS A 502 34.54 -6.88 21.10
C LYS A 502 35.58 -6.76 22.21
N ILE A 503 35.17 -6.39 23.42
CA ILE A 503 36.04 -6.36 24.61
C ILE A 503 36.52 -7.77 24.98
N ASP A 504 35.62 -8.76 24.92
CA ASP A 504 35.96 -10.15 25.21
C ASP A 504 36.95 -10.72 24.18
N ILE A 505 36.78 -10.43 22.89
CA ILE A 505 37.74 -10.81 21.84
C ILE A 505 39.09 -10.15 22.05
N HIS A 506 39.12 -8.86 22.42
CA HIS A 506 40.37 -8.20 22.79
C HIS A 506 41.02 -8.87 24.03
N SER A 507 40.22 -9.41 24.94
CA SER A 507 40.72 -10.16 26.09
C SER A 507 41.35 -11.50 25.70
N ILE A 508 40.95 -12.13 24.59
CA ILE A 508 41.61 -13.33 24.04
C ILE A 508 43.06 -13.00 23.62
N LYS A 509 43.30 -11.82 23.05
CA LYS A 509 44.66 -11.36 22.72
C LYS A 509 45.54 -11.22 23.98
N ALA A 510 44.95 -10.82 25.11
CA ALA A 510 45.67 -10.78 26.38
C ALA A 510 45.96 -12.19 26.93
N LEU A 511 45.11 -13.18 26.66
CA LEU A 511 45.37 -14.59 27.01
C LEU A 511 46.60 -15.12 26.28
N ARG A 512 46.77 -14.75 25.01
CA ARG A 512 47.95 -15.11 24.22
C ARG A 512 49.25 -14.62 24.86
N GLU A 513 49.30 -13.35 25.29
CA GLU A 513 50.48 -12.80 25.96
C GLU A 513 50.79 -13.52 27.28
N ASN A 514 49.76 -13.98 28.01
CA ASN A 514 49.97 -14.80 29.20
C ASN A 514 50.60 -16.16 28.87
N LEU A 515 50.17 -16.84 27.79
CA LEU A 515 50.79 -18.10 27.35
C LEU A 515 52.24 -17.93 26.91
N ILE A 516 52.56 -16.83 26.23
CA ILE A 516 53.95 -16.50 25.86
C ILE A 516 54.81 -16.31 27.11
N ASN A 517 54.25 -15.75 28.19
CA ASN A 517 54.96 -15.64 29.47
C ASN A 517 55.14 -17.01 30.13
N ILE A 518 54.14 -17.90 30.09
CA ILE A 518 54.27 -19.28 30.56
C ILE A 518 55.34 -20.05 29.76
N GLU A 519 55.39 -19.86 28.44
CA GLU A 519 56.44 -20.44 27.58
C GLU A 519 57.84 -19.97 28.01
N LYS A 520 58.02 -18.67 28.30
CA LYS A 520 59.30 -18.15 28.83
C LYS A 520 59.68 -18.77 30.17
N ILE A 521 58.71 -18.90 31.09
CA ILE A 521 58.93 -19.57 32.39
C ILE A 521 59.39 -21.01 32.17
N LEU A 522 58.77 -21.75 31.24
CA LEU A 522 59.18 -23.12 30.91
C LEU A 522 60.58 -23.20 30.29
N ILE A 523 60.98 -22.22 29.47
CA ILE A 523 62.34 -22.12 28.91
C ILE A 523 63.37 -21.85 30.02
N ASP A 524 63.07 -20.96 30.96
CA ASP A 524 63.95 -20.67 32.09
C ASP A 524 64.10 -21.92 32.98
N ILE A 525 63.00 -22.63 33.25
CA ILE A 525 62.98 -23.91 33.97
C ILE A 525 63.83 -24.97 33.27
N GLU A 526 63.70 -25.10 31.95
CA GLU A 526 64.48 -26.05 31.15
C GLU A 526 65.98 -25.77 31.24
N ASN A 527 66.39 -24.49 31.13
CA ASN A 527 67.79 -24.09 31.24
C ASN A 527 68.37 -24.47 32.61
N ASP A 528 67.61 -24.22 33.68
CA ASP A 528 67.99 -24.58 35.04
C ASP A 528 68.05 -26.11 35.22
N ILE A 529 67.08 -26.87 34.71
CA ILE A 529 67.09 -28.34 34.78
C ILE A 529 68.28 -28.91 34.02
N ASN A 530 68.53 -28.46 32.78
CA ASN A 530 69.62 -28.97 31.96
C ASN A 530 70.99 -28.62 32.55
N SER A 531 71.17 -27.42 33.10
CA SER A 531 72.41 -27.03 33.77
C SER A 531 72.71 -27.90 35.01
N ASN A 532 71.68 -28.28 35.77
CA ASN A 532 71.83 -29.19 36.91
C ASN A 532 72.01 -30.65 36.48
N LEU A 533 71.30 -31.09 35.44
CA LEU A 533 71.44 -32.43 34.86
C LEU A 533 72.88 -32.64 34.35
N ASP A 534 73.43 -31.68 33.60
CA ASP A 534 74.81 -31.72 33.09
C ASP A 534 75.83 -31.76 34.24
N SER A 535 75.58 -30.99 35.31
CA SER A 535 76.43 -30.96 36.49
C SER A 535 76.42 -32.30 37.24
N GLU A 536 75.27 -32.95 37.36
CA GLU A 536 75.16 -34.27 38.00
C GLU A 536 75.70 -35.40 37.09
N LEU A 537 75.51 -35.33 35.78
CA LEU A 537 76.09 -36.27 34.82
C LEU A 537 77.63 -36.23 34.85
N LEU A 538 78.22 -35.03 34.98
CA LEU A 538 79.66 -34.84 35.15
C LEU A 538 80.18 -35.40 36.50
N LYS A 539 79.40 -35.32 37.58
CA LYS A 539 79.76 -35.93 38.88
C LYS A 539 79.75 -37.47 38.82
N HIS A 540 78.94 -38.06 37.95
CA HIS A 540 78.74 -39.50 37.82
C HIS A 540 79.44 -40.14 36.60
N ASP A 541 80.23 -39.37 35.84
CA ASP A 541 81.00 -39.81 34.65
C ASP A 541 80.12 -40.41 33.52
N LEU A 542 78.89 -39.91 33.39
CA LEU A 542 77.88 -40.35 32.42
C LEU A 542 77.74 -39.35 31.27
N LYS A 543 77.60 -39.83 30.03
CA LYS A 543 77.39 -38.98 28.83
C LYS A 543 75.91 -38.71 28.51
N CYS A 544 75.03 -39.62 28.90
CA CYS A 544 73.58 -39.50 28.71
C CYS A 544 72.85 -40.40 29.71
N ILE A 545 71.59 -40.08 29.98
CA ILE A 545 70.71 -40.91 30.79
C ILE A 545 69.33 -41.04 30.12
N GLU A 546 68.83 -42.27 30.03
CA GLU A 546 67.46 -42.57 29.62
C GLU A 546 66.55 -42.64 30.84
N VAL A 547 65.26 -42.37 30.64
CA VAL A 547 64.24 -42.56 31.68
C VAL A 547 64.11 -44.04 31.99
N GLU A 548 64.33 -44.42 33.25
CA GLU A 548 64.25 -45.81 33.71
C GLU A 548 62.80 -46.36 33.73
N ASP A 549 61.82 -45.58 34.23
CA ASP A 549 60.40 -45.98 34.29
C ASP A 549 59.63 -45.43 33.07
N LYS A 550 59.87 -46.02 31.88
CA LYS A 550 59.13 -45.65 30.65
C LYS A 550 57.62 -45.94 30.78
N GLU A 551 57.23 -46.93 31.58
CA GLU A 551 55.82 -47.27 31.85
C GLU A 551 55.08 -46.17 32.64
N PHE A 552 55.76 -45.45 33.52
CA PHE A 552 55.19 -44.29 34.21
C PHE A 552 54.78 -43.19 33.22
N ILE A 553 55.66 -42.84 32.28
CA ILE A 553 55.35 -41.84 31.24
C ILE A 553 54.25 -42.34 30.29
N ARG A 554 54.25 -43.64 29.92
CA ARG A 554 53.15 -44.24 29.13
C ARG A 554 51.78 -44.12 29.82
N ARG A 555 51.70 -44.34 31.13
CA ARG A 555 50.44 -44.21 31.89
C ARG A 555 49.92 -42.77 31.88
N ILE A 556 50.82 -41.79 31.93
CA ILE A 556 50.47 -40.36 31.85
C ILE A 556 50.03 -40.01 30.44
N ALA A 557 50.79 -40.42 29.41
CA ALA A 557 50.44 -40.22 28.01
C ALA A 557 49.09 -40.84 27.64
N ASN A 558 48.71 -41.98 28.23
CA ASN A 558 47.40 -42.61 28.01
C ASN A 558 46.22 -41.83 28.63
N ARG A 559 46.47 -40.86 29.51
CA ARG A 559 45.45 -39.95 30.03
C ARG A 559 45.23 -38.72 29.14
N PHE A 560 46.07 -38.52 28.12
CA PHE A 560 45.91 -37.42 27.18
C PHE A 560 44.78 -37.72 26.19
N THR A 561 43.86 -36.77 26.03
CA THR A 561 42.73 -36.82 25.10
C THR A 561 43.11 -36.34 23.70
N LEU A 562 44.05 -35.38 23.60
CA LEU A 562 44.59 -34.88 22.33
C LEU A 562 45.76 -35.76 21.82
N PHE A 563 45.56 -36.35 20.64
CA PHE A 563 46.52 -37.25 20.00
C PHE A 563 47.89 -36.62 19.75
N VAL A 564 47.93 -35.36 19.32
CA VAL A 564 49.18 -34.63 19.04
C VAL A 564 50.06 -34.57 20.30
N HIS A 565 49.46 -34.26 21.45
CA HIS A 565 50.17 -34.19 22.73
C HIS A 565 50.65 -35.57 23.17
N LYS A 566 49.80 -36.60 22.98
CA LYS A 566 50.13 -37.99 23.34
C LYS A 566 51.32 -38.51 22.53
N LYS A 567 51.28 -38.31 21.20
CA LYS A 567 52.33 -38.74 20.27
C LYS A 567 53.67 -38.07 20.59
N TYR A 568 53.64 -36.77 20.90
CA TYR A 568 54.86 -36.04 21.25
C TYR A 568 55.51 -36.56 22.54
N LEU A 569 54.73 -36.72 23.62
CA LEU A 569 55.26 -37.22 24.90
C LEU A 569 55.87 -38.63 24.76
N LEU A 570 55.24 -39.52 23.98
CA LEU A 570 55.76 -40.86 23.72
C LEU A 570 57.04 -40.85 22.86
N SER A 571 57.17 -39.91 21.92
CA SER A 571 58.38 -39.78 21.09
C SER A 571 59.64 -39.38 21.87
N LEU A 572 59.49 -38.83 23.08
CA LEU A 572 60.62 -38.46 23.93
C LEU A 572 61.20 -39.65 24.74
N ILE A 573 60.55 -40.81 24.71
CA ILE A 573 60.90 -41.99 25.53
C ILE A 573 61.09 -43.30 24.73
N GLU A 574 60.58 -43.37 23.50
CA GLU A 574 60.61 -44.56 22.62
C GLU A 574 61.41 -44.32 21.34
N ASP A 575 62.02 -45.38 20.78
CA ASP A 575 62.68 -45.33 19.47
C ASP A 575 61.65 -45.14 18.35
N GLU A 576 62.00 -44.43 17.26
CA GLU A 576 61.10 -44.03 16.16
C GLU A 576 60.19 -45.15 15.60
N LYS A 577 60.61 -46.42 15.70
CA LYS A 577 59.84 -47.58 15.21
C LYS A 577 58.63 -47.96 16.07
N ASP A 578 58.67 -47.70 17.38
CA ASP A 578 57.59 -48.06 18.31
C ASP A 578 56.48 -47.00 18.32
N VAL A 579 56.83 -45.73 18.09
CA VAL A 579 55.88 -44.59 18.00
C VAL A 579 54.93 -44.74 16.81
N HIS A 580 55.38 -45.34 15.69
CA HIS A 580 54.56 -45.60 14.51
C HIS A 580 53.59 -46.79 14.67
N SER A 581 53.84 -47.71 15.61
CA SER A 581 52.92 -48.84 15.86
C SER A 581 51.59 -48.42 16.51
N PHE A 582 51.54 -47.21 17.07
CA PHE A 582 50.33 -46.58 17.59
C PHE A 582 49.46 -45.90 16.51
N ASP A 583 49.93 -45.81 15.25
CA ASP A 583 49.19 -45.17 14.15
C ASP A 583 47.93 -45.97 13.71
N GLU A 584 47.76 -47.25 14.10
CA GLU A 584 46.64 -48.10 13.62
C GLU A 584 45.44 -48.24 14.58
N GLY A 585 45.49 -47.70 15.81
CA GLY A 585 44.57 -48.11 16.88
C GLY A 585 43.55 -47.10 17.42
N SER A 586 43.63 -45.80 17.08
CA SER A 586 42.76 -44.81 17.72
C SER A 586 42.38 -43.66 16.79
N VAL A 587 41.54 -43.96 15.81
CA VAL A 587 40.69 -42.97 15.16
C VAL A 587 39.49 -42.73 16.08
N ILE A 588 39.53 -41.67 16.87
CA ILE A 588 38.29 -41.09 17.41
C ILE A 588 37.79 -40.12 16.34
N LEU A 589 36.78 -40.57 15.60
CA LEU A 589 35.95 -39.73 14.73
C LEU A 589 35.30 -38.64 15.60
N PHE A 590 35.56 -37.38 15.27
CA PHE A 590 34.71 -36.25 15.67
C PHE A 590 33.67 -35.98 14.59
#